data_AF-A0A2T4Z810-F1
#
_entry.id   AF-A0A2T4Z810-F1
#
_cell.length_a   1.000
_cell.length_b   1.000
_cell.length_c   1.000
_cell.angle_alpha   90.00
_cell.angle_beta   90.00
_cell.angle_gamma   90.00
#
_symmetry.space_group_name_H-M   'P 1'
#
loop_
_entity.id
_entity.type
_entity.pdbx_description
1 polymer ?
#
loop_
_entity_poly.entity_id
_entity_poly.type
_entity_poly.pdbx_seq_one_letter_code
_entity_poly.pdbx_strand_id
1 'polypeptide(L)'
;MSLYELLGDEAISAVVNEFYDRMIQDPRVNHHFINTDTDKLRMHQMYFLVTYAMGGPQVYNGRKLSLAHKGLNITDQEYEITIRHLTGALRKFDVPLEIRAKMEAFMRGVKPHVVYK
;
A
#
# COMPACT_ATOMS: atom_id res chain seq x y z
N MET A 1 9.89 13.67 -12.47
CA MET A 1 8.51 13.23 -12.73
C MET A 1 8.11 12.28 -11.64
N SER A 2 7.20 12.71 -10.77
CA SER A 2 6.57 11.89 -9.73
C SER A 2 5.56 10.93 -10.35
N LEU A 3 5.26 9.83 -9.67
CA LEU A 3 4.18 8.95 -10.11
C LEU A 3 2.82 9.66 -10.09
N TYR A 4 2.67 10.68 -9.23
CA TYR A 4 1.52 11.55 -9.21
C TYR A 4 1.35 12.33 -10.53
N GLU A 5 2.42 12.96 -11.02
CA GLU A 5 2.45 13.66 -12.31
C GLU A 5 2.18 12.73 -13.50
N LEU A 6 2.47 11.42 -13.35
CA LEU A 6 2.30 10.43 -14.40
C LEU A 6 0.89 9.81 -14.44
N LEU A 7 0.25 9.63 -13.27
CA LEU A 7 -1.03 8.92 -13.15
C LEU A 7 -2.23 9.86 -12.93
N GLY A 8 -2.04 10.98 -12.22
CA GLY A 8 -3.14 11.85 -11.77
C GLY A 8 -3.98 11.24 -10.63
N ASP A 9 -4.76 12.08 -9.95
CA ASP A 9 -5.56 11.71 -8.76
C ASP A 9 -6.49 10.51 -8.98
N GLU A 10 -7.17 10.47 -10.14
CA GLU A 10 -8.16 9.45 -10.45
C GLU A 10 -7.54 8.06 -10.59
N ALA A 11 -6.42 7.94 -11.31
CA ALA A 11 -5.76 6.64 -11.49
C ALA A 11 -5.16 6.12 -10.18
N ILE A 12 -4.66 7.01 -9.31
CA ILE A 12 -4.18 6.62 -7.98
C ILE A 12 -5.35 6.09 -7.14
N SER A 13 -6.49 6.79 -7.14
CA SER A 13 -7.69 6.32 -6.46
C SER A 13 -8.11 4.93 -6.95
N ALA A 14 -8.09 4.73 -8.28
CA ALA A 14 -8.43 3.46 -8.88
C ALA A 14 -7.47 2.32 -8.48
N VAL A 15 -6.15 2.58 -8.46
CA VAL A 15 -5.13 1.62 -8.00
C VAL A 15 -5.34 1.26 -6.53
N VAL A 16 -5.56 2.25 -5.67
CA VAL A 16 -5.79 2.04 -4.23
C VAL A 16 -7.05 1.22 -4.02
N ASN A 17 -8.12 1.52 -4.76
CA ASN A 17 -9.36 0.79 -4.65
C ASN A 17 -9.20 -0.67 -5.07
N GLU A 18 -8.56 -0.92 -6.20
CA GLU A 18 -8.27 -2.27 -6.67
C GLU A 18 -7.38 -3.05 -5.68
N PHE A 19 -6.38 -2.39 -5.09
CA PHE A 19 -5.50 -3.02 -4.11
C PHE A 19 -6.27 -3.48 -2.87
N TYR A 20 -7.12 -2.63 -2.30
CA TYR A 20 -7.92 -2.99 -1.13
C TYR A 20 -9.03 -3.99 -1.45
N ASP A 21 -9.61 -3.95 -2.64
CA ASP A 21 -10.57 -4.96 -3.09
C ASP A 21 -9.93 -6.36 -3.08
N ARG A 22 -8.69 -6.46 -3.59
CA ARG A 22 -7.90 -7.70 -3.55
C ARG A 22 -7.59 -8.16 -2.13
N MET A 23 -7.23 -7.24 -1.24
CA MET A 23 -6.93 -7.57 0.16
C MET A 23 -8.17 -8.08 0.91
N ILE A 24 -9.32 -7.45 0.72
CA ILE A 24 -10.58 -7.82 1.40
C ILE A 24 -11.15 -9.14 0.85
N GLN A 25 -10.93 -9.42 -0.43
CA GLN A 25 -11.40 -10.67 -1.05
C GLN A 25 -10.46 -11.86 -0.81
N ASP A 26 -9.22 -11.63 -0.35
CA ASP A 26 -8.26 -12.70 -0.10
C ASP A 26 -8.40 -13.25 1.34
N PRO A 27 -8.87 -14.50 1.52
CA PRO A 27 -9.10 -15.09 2.84
C PRO A 27 -7.83 -15.21 3.70
N ARG A 28 -6.65 -15.07 3.10
CA ARG A 28 -5.37 -15.12 3.83
C ARG A 28 -5.05 -13.83 4.58
N VAL A 29 -5.66 -12.70 4.20
CA VAL A 29 -5.36 -11.37 4.77
C VAL A 29 -6.62 -10.56 5.11
N ASN A 30 -7.80 -10.98 4.67
CA ASN A 30 -9.03 -10.22 4.87
C ASN A 30 -9.43 -10.04 6.35
N HIS A 31 -8.96 -10.92 7.23
CA HIS A 31 -9.29 -10.89 8.65
C HIS A 31 -8.76 -9.63 9.36
N HIS A 32 -7.72 -8.98 8.82
CA HIS A 32 -7.21 -7.70 9.31
C HIS A 32 -8.20 -6.54 9.12
N PHE A 33 -9.28 -6.73 8.34
CA PHE A 33 -10.22 -5.68 7.97
C PHE A 33 -11.65 -5.89 8.52
N ILE A 34 -11.91 -6.94 9.30
CA ILE A 34 -13.27 -7.35 9.72
C ILE A 34 -14.04 -6.28 10.51
N ASN A 35 -13.36 -5.31 11.11
CA ASN A 35 -13.99 -4.19 11.84
C ASN A 35 -13.40 -2.83 11.43
N THR A 36 -12.87 -2.74 10.21
CA THR A 36 -12.24 -1.52 9.72
C THR A 36 -13.20 -0.77 8.82
N ASP A 37 -13.27 0.55 9.01
CA ASP A 37 -13.89 1.45 8.05
C ASP A 37 -13.00 1.49 6.79
N THR A 38 -13.30 0.62 5.83
CA THR A 38 -12.47 0.42 4.64
C THR A 38 -12.44 1.64 3.74
N ASP A 39 -13.50 2.46 3.76
CA ASP A 39 -13.56 3.68 2.95
C ASP A 39 -12.61 4.75 3.51
N LYS A 40 -12.61 4.93 4.83
CA LYS A 40 -11.60 5.79 5.49
C LYS A 40 -10.19 5.24 5.33
N LEU A 41 -10.02 3.92 5.39
CA LEU A 41 -8.72 3.29 5.18
C LEU A 41 -8.17 3.57 3.77
N ARG A 42 -9.01 3.38 2.75
CA ARG A 42 -8.64 3.65 1.34
C ARG A 42 -8.22 5.10 1.15
N MET A 43 -8.99 6.07 1.67
CA MET A 43 -8.62 7.48 1.58
C MET A 43 -7.28 7.79 2.27
N HIS A 44 -7.06 7.27 3.47
CA HIS A 44 -5.80 7.49 4.19
C HIS A 44 -4.60 6.87 3.45
N GLN A 45 -4.80 5.70 2.85
CA GLN A 45 -3.73 4.96 2.18
C GLN A 45 -3.47 5.44 0.76
N MET A 46 -4.48 6.00 0.09
CA MET A 46 -4.27 6.83 -1.09
C MET A 46 -3.31 7.96 -0.76
N TYR A 47 -3.55 8.70 0.33
CA TYR A 47 -2.64 9.77 0.76
C TYR A 47 -1.23 9.26 1.11
N PHE A 48 -1.11 8.10 1.78
CA PHE A 48 0.18 7.51 2.12
C PHE A 48 0.98 7.05 0.89
N LEU A 49 0.36 6.28 -0.01
CA LEU A 49 0.97 5.85 -1.26
C LEU A 49 1.35 7.06 -2.11
N VAL A 50 0.49 8.08 -2.18
CA VAL A 50 0.79 9.32 -2.90
C VAL A 50 2.00 10.04 -2.33
N THR A 51 2.02 10.21 -1.02
CA THR A 51 3.01 11.05 -0.35
C THR A 51 4.38 10.40 -0.32
N TYR A 52 4.46 9.10 -0.06
CA TYR A 52 5.72 8.44 0.24
C TYR A 52 6.24 7.56 -0.89
N ALA A 53 5.34 6.96 -1.66
CA ALA A 53 5.71 6.15 -2.80
C ALA A 53 6.11 7.04 -4.01
N MET A 54 5.54 8.25 -4.11
CA MET A 54 5.64 9.05 -5.33
C MET A 54 6.59 10.24 -5.24
N GLY A 55 7.41 10.32 -4.17
CA GLY A 55 8.39 11.39 -3.98
C GLY A 55 7.79 12.72 -3.53
N GLY A 56 6.67 12.67 -2.78
CA GLY A 56 6.11 13.86 -2.14
C GLY A 56 7.08 14.49 -1.14
N PRO A 57 6.90 15.77 -0.79
CA PRO A 57 7.85 16.56 0.02
C PRO A 57 7.97 16.08 1.48
N GLN A 58 7.26 15.03 1.87
CA GLN A 58 7.22 14.53 3.23
C GLN A 58 8.15 13.33 3.36
N VAL A 59 9.17 13.47 4.19
CA VAL A 59 10.08 12.38 4.57
C VAL A 59 9.33 11.41 5.47
N TYR A 60 9.32 10.13 5.10
CA TYR A 60 8.77 9.08 5.96
C TYR A 60 9.77 8.73 7.07
N ASN A 61 9.35 8.73 8.34
CA ASN A 61 10.24 8.46 9.46
C ASN A 61 9.95 7.14 10.22
N GLY A 62 9.19 6.21 9.63
CA GLY A 62 8.96 4.89 10.24
C GLY A 62 7.92 4.83 11.36
N ARG A 63 7.83 5.89 12.18
CA ARG A 63 7.05 5.90 13.42
C ARG A 63 5.54 5.75 13.21
N LYS A 64 5.01 6.34 12.13
CA LYS A 64 3.57 6.29 11.82
C LYS A 64 3.10 4.89 11.40
N LEU A 65 3.82 4.17 10.53
CA LEU A 65 3.44 2.80 10.18
C LEU A 65 3.54 1.87 11.38
N SER A 66 4.60 1.97 12.19
CA SER A 66 4.72 1.13 13.38
C SER A 66 3.53 1.34 14.31
N LEU A 67 3.20 2.59 14.66
CA LEU A 67 2.03 2.84 15.50
C LEU A 67 0.72 2.34 14.88
N ALA A 68 0.53 2.49 13.57
CA ALA A 68 -0.68 2.07 12.87
C ALA A 68 -0.82 0.54 12.78
N HIS A 69 0.28 -0.20 12.70
CA HIS A 69 0.28 -1.66 12.53
C HIS A 69 0.57 -2.42 13.84
N LYS A 70 0.80 -1.68 14.94
CA LYS A 70 1.07 -2.26 16.26
C LYS A 70 -0.11 -3.12 16.71
N GLY A 71 0.19 -4.37 17.07
CA GLY A 71 -0.80 -5.32 17.59
C GLY A 71 -1.66 -6.00 16.52
N LEU A 72 -1.42 -5.73 15.23
CA LEU A 72 -2.09 -6.46 14.14
C LEU A 72 -1.50 -7.84 13.88
N ASN A 73 -0.32 -8.15 14.45
CA ASN A 73 0.36 -9.44 14.29
C ASN A 73 0.52 -9.90 12.82
N ILE A 74 0.76 -8.94 11.92
CA ILE A 74 0.97 -9.21 10.50
C ILE A 74 2.24 -10.04 10.34
N THR A 75 2.11 -11.21 9.73
CA THR A 75 3.21 -12.12 9.44
C THR A 75 3.98 -11.71 8.18
N ASP A 76 5.20 -12.23 8.04
CA ASP A 76 5.99 -12.08 6.81
C ASP A 76 5.21 -12.57 5.57
N GLN A 77 4.47 -13.67 5.69
CA GLN A 77 3.73 -14.25 4.58
C GLN A 77 2.56 -13.36 4.14
N GLU A 78 1.82 -12.78 5.08
CA GLU A 78 0.74 -11.82 4.81
C GLU A 78 1.27 -10.53 4.20
N TYR A 79 2.46 -10.10 4.64
CA TYR A 79 3.11 -8.94 4.05
C TYR A 79 3.51 -9.20 2.58
N GLU A 80 4.04 -10.37 2.25
CA GLU A 80 4.32 -10.72 0.84
C GLU A 80 3.03 -10.85 0.00
N ILE A 81 1.92 -11.31 0.59
CA ILE A 81 0.60 -11.27 -0.07
C ILE A 81 0.21 -9.82 -0.39
N THR A 82 0.42 -8.91 0.55
CA THR A 82 0.14 -7.48 0.39
C THR A 82 0.93 -6.86 -0.76
N ILE A 83 2.25 -7.14 -0.85
CA ILE A 83 3.09 -6.71 -1.97
C ILE A 83 2.55 -7.26 -3.29
N ARG A 84 2.19 -8.55 -3.36
CA ARG A 84 1.63 -9.16 -4.58
C ARG A 84 0.33 -8.49 -5.02
N HIS A 85 -0.57 -8.17 -4.09
CA HIS A 85 -1.82 -7.49 -4.40
C HIS A 85 -1.60 -6.07 -4.90
N LEU A 86 -0.68 -5.32 -4.30
CA LEU A 86 -0.31 -3.99 -4.78
C LEU A 86 0.27 -4.07 -6.20
N THR A 87 1.21 -4.98 -6.45
CA THR A 87 1.79 -5.18 -7.79
C THR A 87 0.73 -5.61 -8.81
N GLY A 88 -0.24 -6.43 -8.41
CA GLY A 88 -1.39 -6.82 -9.23
C GLY A 88 -2.29 -5.63 -9.58
N ALA A 89 -2.60 -4.77 -8.62
CA ALA A 89 -3.38 -3.56 -8.85
C ALA A 89 -2.67 -2.59 -9.80
N LEU A 90 -1.39 -2.31 -9.58
CA LEU A 90 -0.58 -1.47 -10.46
C LEU A 90 -0.51 -2.03 -11.89
N ARG A 91 -0.43 -3.37 -12.04
CA ARG A 91 -0.47 -4.01 -13.36
C ARG A 91 -1.80 -3.86 -14.08
N LYS A 92 -2.93 -3.88 -13.36
CA LYS A 92 -4.26 -3.76 -13.96
C LYS A 92 -4.46 -2.39 -14.64
N PHE A 93 -3.81 -1.35 -14.12
CA PHE A 93 -3.89 0.01 -14.65
C PHE A 93 -2.66 0.37 -15.51
N ASP A 94 -1.97 -0.62 -16.07
CA ASP A 94 -0.83 -0.45 -16.98
C ASP A 94 0.28 0.47 -16.45
N VAL A 95 0.44 0.54 -15.13
CA VAL A 95 1.47 1.38 -14.52
C VAL A 95 2.85 0.90 -15.00
N PRO A 96 3.73 1.80 -15.48
CA PRO A 96 5.01 1.41 -16.03
C PRO A 96 5.86 0.57 -15.07
N LEU A 97 6.66 -0.35 -15.62
CA LEU A 97 7.47 -1.28 -14.83
C LEU A 97 8.42 -0.55 -13.86
N GLU A 98 9.02 0.55 -14.30
CA GLU A 98 9.91 1.36 -13.46
C GLU A 98 9.23 1.82 -12.17
N ILE A 99 7.98 2.25 -12.28
CA ILE A 99 7.19 2.70 -11.15
C ILE A 99 6.83 1.52 -10.25
N ARG A 100 6.36 0.41 -10.83
CA ARG A 100 6.04 -0.79 -10.07
C ARG A 100 7.24 -1.27 -9.25
N ALA A 101 8.43 -1.26 -9.85
CA ALA A 101 9.68 -1.60 -9.18
C ALA A 101 10.03 -0.64 -8.04
N LYS A 102 9.86 0.67 -8.24
CA LYS A 102 10.02 1.67 -7.16
C LYS A 102 9.07 1.36 -6.01
N MET A 103 7.80 1.05 -6.30
CA MET A 103 6.77 0.75 -5.29
C MET A 103 7.00 -0.53 -4.53
N GLU A 104 7.46 -1.57 -5.21
CA GLU A 104 7.91 -2.77 -4.52
C GLU A 104 9.12 -2.48 -3.62
N ALA A 105 10.12 -1.75 -4.10
CA ALA A 105 11.31 -1.39 -3.31
C ALA A 105 10.95 -0.58 -2.06
N PHE A 106 10.03 0.38 -2.18
CA PHE A 106 9.51 1.15 -1.05
C PHE A 106 8.82 0.25 -0.02
N MET A 107 7.89 -0.62 -0.46
CA MET A 107 7.19 -1.57 0.42
C MET A 107 8.19 -2.46 1.16
N ARG A 108 9.20 -2.98 0.46
CA ARG A 108 10.25 -3.80 1.07
C ARG A 108 11.06 -3.01 2.11
N GLY A 109 11.35 -1.74 1.85
CA GLY A 109 12.06 -0.86 2.77
C GLY A 109 11.28 -0.55 4.06
N VAL A 110 9.96 -0.44 3.98
CA VAL A 110 9.12 -0.14 5.16
C VAL A 110 8.62 -1.37 5.91
N LYS A 111 8.85 -2.58 5.39
CA LYS A 111 8.45 -3.86 6.02
C LYS A 111 8.82 -3.96 7.51
N PRO A 112 10.03 -3.56 7.98
CA PRO A 112 10.40 -3.63 9.39
C PRO A 112 9.54 -2.76 10.32
N HIS A 113 8.79 -1.79 9.76
CA HIS A 113 7.88 -0.94 10.51
C HIS A 113 6.45 -1.48 10.56
N VAL A 114 6.14 -2.56 9.83
CA VAL A 114 4.79 -3.14 9.72
C VAL A 114 4.76 -4.55 10.31
N VAL A 115 5.73 -5.38 9.96
CA VAL A 115 5.87 -6.74 10.47
C VAL A 115 6.65 -6.69 11.78
N TYR A 116 5.98 -7.01 12.88
CA TYR A 116 6.60 -7.14 14.19
C TYR A 116 7.23 -8.51 14.33
N LYS A 117 8.50 -8.55 14.73
CA LYS A 117 9.21 -9.77 15.12
C LYS A 117 9.21 -9.90 16.63
#